data_AF-A0A7X8YEK0-F1
#
_entry.id   AF-A0A7X8YEK0-F1
#
_cell.length_a   1.000
_cell.length_b   1.000
_cell.length_c   1.000
_cell.angle_alpha   90.00
_cell.angle_beta   90.00
_cell.angle_gamma   90.00
#
_symmetry.space_group_name_H-M   'P 1'
#
loop_
_entity.id
_entity.type
_entity.pdbx_description
1 polymer ?
#
loop_
_entity_poly.entity_id
_entity_poly.type
_entity_poly.pdbx_seq_one_letter_code
_entity_poly.pdbx_strand_id
1 'polypeptide(L)'
;MSQEPTPSPAPSPPQDSILSNPTAQAALSGAVTLIPARNYPGWLRGVMSWVPALAVSGVAMAPGATSGIIKKLQEREGTPTDTELPEPSPVVRAGLAAGLGALVYGSVRLSFLLDEAADRGLRKLRVPFPRVVMGAAVAAGAYRSAVTENQRREARRAEAAAAKGAQQNSTPSPATSGSESSSA
;
A
#
# COMPACT_ATOMS: atom_id res chain seq x y z
N MET A 1 -19.21 43.31 18.47
CA MET A 1 -18.05 42.52 18.03
C MET A 1 -18.25 41.10 18.52
N SER A 2 -18.82 40.24 17.66
CA SER A 2 -19.05 38.83 17.98
C SER A 2 -17.85 38.05 17.48
N GLN A 3 -17.07 37.46 18.40
CA GLN A 3 -16.01 36.53 18.02
C GLN A 3 -16.66 35.25 17.50
N GLU A 4 -16.37 34.92 16.24
CA GLU A 4 -16.77 33.66 15.63
C GLU A 4 -16.05 32.52 16.37
N PRO A 5 -16.76 31.48 16.85
CA PRO A 5 -16.14 30.39 17.58
C PRO A 5 -15.22 29.61 16.63
N THR A 6 -13.93 29.63 16.91
CA THR A 6 -12.91 28.86 16.19
C THR A 6 -13.31 27.38 16.17
N PRO A 7 -13.46 26.74 15.00
CA PRO A 7 -13.87 25.34 14.92
C PRO A 7 -12.81 24.46 15.59
N SER A 8 -13.24 23.73 16.62
CA SER A 8 -12.40 22.78 17.35
C SER A 8 -11.85 21.74 16.36
N PRO A 9 -10.54 21.48 16.33
CA PRO A 9 -9.96 20.49 15.42
C PRO A 9 -10.58 19.12 15.70
N ALA A 10 -11.13 18.50 14.66
CA ALA A 10 -11.74 17.19 14.76
C ALA A 10 -10.71 16.17 15.30
N PRO A 11 -11.11 15.28 16.24
CA PRO A 11 -10.22 14.26 16.77
C PRO A 11 -9.74 13.35 15.63
N SER A 12 -8.42 13.22 15.49
CA SER A 12 -7.80 12.29 14.56
C SER A 12 -8.36 10.88 14.79
N PRO A 13 -8.77 10.14 13.75
CA PRO A 13 -9.16 8.75 13.91
C PRO A 13 -7.99 7.95 14.51
N PRO A 14 -8.26 6.96 15.38
CA PRO A 14 -7.22 6.17 16.02
C PRO A 14 -6.37 5.48 14.94
N GLN A 15 -5.12 5.92 14.79
CA GLN A 15 -4.16 5.38 13.80
C GLN A 15 -3.49 4.08 14.27
N ASP A 16 -3.91 3.53 15.41
CA ASP A 16 -3.35 2.33 16.03
C ASP A 16 -3.99 1.04 15.50
N SER A 17 -4.12 0.93 14.17
CA SER A 17 -4.41 -0.37 13.58
C SER A 17 -3.18 -1.26 13.74
N ILE A 18 -3.35 -2.48 14.24
CA ILE A 18 -2.27 -3.49 14.35
C ILE A 18 -1.51 -3.65 13.00
N LEU A 19 -2.19 -3.36 11.89
CA LEU A 19 -1.63 -3.38 10.54
C LEU A 19 -0.66 -2.23 10.20
N SER A 20 -0.62 -1.13 10.94
CA SER A 20 0.36 -0.04 10.75
C SER A 20 1.62 -0.19 11.60
N ASN A 21 1.66 -1.15 12.53
CA ASN A 21 2.83 -1.40 13.36
C ASN A 21 3.86 -2.27 12.59
N PRO A 22 5.08 -1.77 12.32
CA PRO A 22 6.09 -2.50 11.55
C PRO A 22 6.53 -3.80 12.23
N THR A 23 6.52 -3.82 13.57
CA THR A 23 6.87 -4.98 14.37
C THR A 23 5.79 -6.05 14.29
N ALA A 24 4.51 -5.65 14.29
CA ALA A 24 3.40 -6.58 14.10
C ALA A 24 3.41 -7.19 12.69
N GLN A 25 3.69 -6.40 11.65
CA GLN A 25 3.85 -6.91 10.28
C GLN A 25 5.03 -7.89 10.15
N ALA A 26 6.17 -7.56 10.76
CA ALA A 26 7.34 -8.43 10.78
C ALA A 26 7.06 -9.75 11.53
N ALA A 27 6.39 -9.67 12.68
CA ALA A 27 6.02 -10.84 13.46
C ALA A 27 5.04 -11.74 12.70
N LEU A 28 4.01 -11.14 12.08
CA LEU A 28 2.99 -11.89 11.34
C LEU A 28 3.58 -12.55 10.09
N SER A 29 4.42 -11.83 9.34
CA SER A 29 5.10 -12.39 8.16
C SER A 29 6.10 -13.50 8.52
N GLY A 30 6.88 -13.31 9.59
CA GLY A 30 7.78 -14.33 10.13
C GLY A 30 7.03 -15.57 10.64
N ALA A 31 5.91 -15.39 11.33
CA ALA A 31 5.09 -16.48 11.84
C ALA A 31 4.46 -17.31 10.71
N VAL A 32 3.95 -16.66 9.67
CA VAL A 32 3.38 -17.35 8.50
C VAL A 32 4.44 -18.16 7.75
N THR A 33 5.68 -17.69 7.69
CA THR A 33 6.80 -18.40 7.03
C THR A 33 7.35 -19.58 7.83
N LEU A 34 7.03 -19.68 9.12
CA LEU A 34 7.38 -20.86 9.93
C LEU A 34 6.53 -22.09 9.57
N ILE A 35 5.36 -21.92 8.95
CA ILE A 35 4.49 -23.05 8.58
C ILE A 35 4.98 -23.65 7.25
N PRO A 36 5.48 -24.88 7.25
CA PRO A 36 6.10 -25.48 6.07
C PRO A 36 5.03 -25.77 5.01
N ALA A 37 5.07 -25.04 3.90
CA ALA A 37 4.16 -25.24 2.78
C ALA A 37 4.22 -26.68 2.22
N ARG A 38 5.34 -27.38 2.42
CA ARG A 38 5.55 -28.78 2.00
C ARG A 38 4.70 -29.81 2.75
N ASN A 39 4.12 -29.46 3.89
CA ASN A 39 3.22 -30.37 4.61
C ASN A 39 1.78 -30.18 4.19
N TYR A 40 1.48 -29.14 3.40
CA TYR A 40 0.15 -28.99 2.87
C TYR A 40 -0.15 -30.09 1.84
N PRO A 41 -1.33 -30.72 1.92
CA PRO A 41 -1.78 -31.65 0.90
C PRO A 41 -1.86 -30.94 -0.46
N GLY A 42 -1.69 -31.69 -1.54
CA GLY A 42 -1.59 -31.13 -2.89
C GLY A 42 -2.78 -30.23 -3.27
N TRP A 43 -3.98 -30.58 -2.81
CA TRP A 43 -5.19 -29.78 -3.03
C TRP A 43 -5.10 -28.38 -2.39
N LEU A 44 -4.56 -28.27 -1.18
CA LEU A 44 -4.45 -27.00 -0.45
C LEU A 44 -3.41 -26.09 -1.10
N ARG A 45 -2.29 -26.65 -1.58
CA ARG A 45 -1.32 -25.87 -2.38
C ARG A 45 -1.95 -25.36 -3.67
N GLY A 46 -2.77 -26.18 -4.32
CA GLY A 46 -3.57 -25.77 -5.47
C GLY A 46 -4.43 -24.56 -5.12
N VAL A 47 -5.26 -24.66 -4.09
CA VAL A 47 -6.12 -23.55 -3.65
C VAL A 47 -5.31 -22.30 -3.31
N MET A 48 -4.22 -22.40 -2.55
CA MET A 48 -3.38 -21.25 -2.21
C MET A 48 -2.70 -20.59 -3.42
N SER A 49 -2.38 -21.34 -4.48
CA SER A 49 -1.86 -20.76 -5.73
C SER A 49 -2.95 -20.11 -6.58
N TRP A 50 -4.14 -20.71 -6.63
CA TRP A 50 -5.23 -20.23 -7.47
C TRP A 50 -6.01 -19.08 -6.86
N VAL A 51 -6.22 -19.05 -5.53
CA VAL A 51 -7.06 -18.03 -4.87
C VAL A 51 -6.56 -16.60 -5.13
N PRO A 52 -5.28 -16.26 -4.95
CA PRO A 52 -4.79 -14.91 -5.26
C PRO A 52 -4.90 -14.58 -6.75
N ALA A 53 -4.62 -15.55 -7.62
CA ALA A 53 -4.70 -15.37 -9.07
C ALA A 53 -6.14 -15.09 -9.51
N LEU A 54 -7.10 -15.88 -9.04
CA LEU A 54 -8.53 -15.71 -9.31
C LEU A 54 -9.05 -14.40 -8.70
N ALA A 55 -8.60 -14.03 -7.51
CA ALA A 55 -8.97 -12.76 -6.90
C ALA A 55 -8.51 -11.56 -7.75
N VAL A 56 -7.24 -11.54 -8.17
CA VAL A 56 -6.70 -10.46 -9.00
C VAL A 56 -7.32 -10.45 -10.39
N SER A 57 -7.48 -11.61 -11.04
CA SER A 57 -8.17 -11.71 -12.33
C SER A 57 -9.64 -11.27 -12.24
N GLY A 58 -10.33 -11.65 -11.17
CA GLY A 58 -11.72 -11.25 -10.94
C GLY A 58 -11.87 -9.75 -10.77
N VAL A 59 -10.99 -9.12 -9.99
CA VAL A 59 -10.95 -7.64 -9.84
C VAL A 59 -10.63 -6.97 -11.18
N ALA A 60 -9.72 -7.53 -11.97
CA ALA A 60 -9.36 -7.00 -13.28
C ALA A 60 -10.49 -7.12 -14.32
N MET A 61 -11.38 -8.11 -14.18
CA MET A 61 -12.55 -8.27 -15.04
C MET A 61 -13.76 -7.42 -14.63
N ALA A 62 -13.84 -6.99 -13.37
CA ALA A 62 -14.96 -6.20 -12.87
C ALA A 62 -15.03 -4.82 -13.58
N PRO A 63 -16.17 -4.46 -14.20
CA PRO A 63 -16.37 -3.13 -14.78
C PRO A 63 -16.19 -2.06 -13.70
N GLY A 64 -15.46 -0.98 -13.99
CA GLY A 64 -15.25 0.14 -13.06
C GLY A 64 -14.28 -0.13 -11.89
N ALA A 65 -13.87 -1.37 -11.63
CA ALA A 65 -12.94 -1.66 -10.53
C ALA A 65 -11.53 -1.14 -10.83
N THR A 66 -11.06 -1.32 -12.06
CA THR A 66 -9.75 -0.83 -12.51
C THR A 66 -9.68 0.69 -12.51
N SER A 67 -10.73 1.38 -13.00
CA SER A 67 -10.79 2.84 -12.97
C SER A 67 -10.90 3.38 -11.54
N GLY A 68 -11.63 2.71 -10.64
CA GLY A 68 -11.67 3.06 -9.22
C GLY A 68 -10.32 2.92 -8.52
N ILE A 69 -9.54 1.87 -8.85
CA ILE A 69 -8.18 1.69 -8.32
C ILE A 69 -7.23 2.74 -8.88
N ILE A 70 -7.27 2.99 -10.20
CA ILE A 70 -6.43 3.99 -10.85
C ILE A 70 -6.74 5.39 -10.32
N LYS A 71 -8.03 5.73 -10.16
CA LYS A 71 -8.47 6.99 -9.58
C LYS A 71 -7.96 7.15 -8.15
N LYS A 72 -8.07 6.12 -7.31
CA LYS A 72 -7.50 6.16 -5.95
C LYS A 72 -5.98 6.29 -5.94
N LEU A 73 -5.29 5.70 -6.91
CA LEU A 73 -3.83 5.84 -7.05
C LEU A 73 -3.47 7.26 -7.50
N GLN A 74 -4.18 7.82 -8.47
CA GLN A 74 -4.00 9.19 -8.96
C GLN A 74 -4.33 10.25 -7.90
N GLU A 75 -5.42 10.07 -7.15
CA GLU A 75 -5.79 10.89 -5.99
C GLU A 75 -4.67 10.87 -4.93
N ARG A 76 -4.03 9.70 -4.75
CA ARG A 76 -2.93 9.54 -3.79
C ARG A 76 -1.61 10.14 -4.28
N GLU A 77 -1.41 10.23 -5.59
CA GLU A 77 -0.24 10.87 -6.22
C GLU A 77 -0.46 12.37 -6.49
N GLY A 78 -1.63 12.91 -6.16
CA GLY A 78 -1.95 14.34 -6.34
C GLY A 78 -2.05 14.76 -7.81
N THR A 79 -2.25 13.81 -8.73
CA THR A 79 -2.38 14.10 -10.16
C THR A 79 -3.84 14.41 -10.48
N PRO A 80 -4.17 15.57 -11.09
CA PRO A 80 -5.55 15.95 -11.37
C PRO A 80 -6.25 14.94 -12.28
N THR A 81 -7.43 14.50 -11.85
CA THR A 81 -8.19 13.36 -12.37
C THR A 81 -9.19 13.76 -13.47
N ASP A 82 -8.81 14.68 -14.36
CA ASP A 82 -9.71 15.15 -15.41
C ASP A 82 -9.63 14.35 -16.71
N THR A 83 -8.77 13.34 -16.76
CA THR A 83 -8.70 12.44 -17.92
C THR A 83 -9.68 11.28 -17.73
N GLU A 84 -10.83 11.36 -18.39
CA GLU A 84 -11.73 10.22 -18.56
C GLU A 84 -10.96 9.10 -19.29
N LEU A 85 -10.46 8.13 -18.52
CA LEU A 85 -9.74 6.99 -19.07
C LEU A 85 -10.73 6.16 -19.90
N PRO A 86 -10.49 5.97 -21.21
CA PRO A 86 -11.39 5.19 -22.05
C PRO A 86 -11.54 3.80 -21.46
N GLU A 87 -12.79 3.36 -21.28
CA GLU A 87 -13.07 2.04 -20.76
C GLU A 87 -12.42 0.99 -21.67
N PRO A 88 -11.53 0.13 -21.14
CA PRO A 88 -10.87 -0.87 -21.96
C PRO A 88 -11.91 -1.81 -22.56
N SER A 89 -11.72 -2.24 -23.81
CA SER A 89 -12.63 -3.19 -24.44
C SER A 89 -12.68 -4.51 -23.65
N PRO A 90 -13.77 -5.30 -23.71
CA PRO A 90 -13.87 -6.57 -22.99
C PRO A 90 -12.72 -7.53 -23.29
N VAL A 91 -12.21 -7.53 -24.53
CA VAL A 91 -11.05 -8.34 -24.95
C VAL A 91 -9.78 -7.88 -24.25
N VAL A 92 -9.55 -6.56 -24.17
CA VAL A 92 -8.38 -6.00 -23.45
C VAL A 92 -8.47 -6.29 -21.96
N ARG A 93 -9.66 -6.19 -21.34
CA ARG A 93 -9.88 -6.57 -19.94
C ARG A 93 -9.58 -8.04 -19.68
N ALA A 94 -10.07 -8.91 -20.56
CA ALA A 94 -9.81 -10.35 -20.44
C ALA A 94 -8.31 -10.66 -20.59
N GLY A 95 -7.63 -10.03 -21.55
CA GLY A 95 -6.18 -10.16 -21.72
C GLY A 95 -5.40 -9.67 -20.50
N LEU A 96 -5.75 -8.50 -19.96
CA LEU A 96 -5.15 -7.94 -18.74
C LEU A 96 -5.39 -8.87 -17.53
N ALA A 97 -6.62 -9.31 -17.34
CA ALA A 97 -7.00 -10.19 -16.24
C ALA A 97 -6.27 -11.54 -16.31
N ALA A 98 -6.14 -12.11 -17.51
CA ALA A 98 -5.38 -13.34 -17.73
C ALA A 98 -3.88 -13.12 -17.47
N GLY A 99 -3.31 -12.02 -17.96
CA GLY A 99 -1.90 -11.67 -17.75
C GLY A 99 -1.56 -11.45 -16.28
N LEU A 100 -2.37 -10.68 -15.56
CA LEU A 100 -2.21 -10.46 -14.12
C LEU A 100 -2.42 -11.75 -13.32
N GLY A 101 -3.43 -12.54 -13.66
CA GLY A 101 -3.67 -13.85 -13.04
C GLY A 101 -2.48 -14.79 -13.22
N ALA A 102 -1.94 -14.87 -14.43
CA ALA A 102 -0.76 -15.69 -14.74
C ALA A 102 0.48 -15.20 -13.99
N LEU A 103 0.69 -13.88 -13.88
CA LEU A 103 1.81 -13.29 -13.16
C LEU A 103 1.72 -13.56 -11.64
N VAL A 104 0.52 -13.43 -11.06
CA VAL A 104 0.27 -13.75 -9.65
C VAL A 104 0.42 -15.25 -9.38
N TYR A 105 -0.16 -16.09 -10.24
CA TYR A 105 0.00 -17.54 -10.12
C TYR A 105 1.47 -17.95 -10.23
N GLY A 106 2.17 -17.42 -11.22
CA GLY A 106 3.59 -17.67 -11.47
C GLY A 106 4.46 -17.21 -10.30
N SER A 107 4.19 -16.03 -9.73
CA SER A 107 4.94 -15.52 -8.59
C SER A 107 4.74 -16.39 -7.34
N VAL A 108 3.51 -16.78 -7.02
CA VAL A 108 3.24 -17.71 -5.91
C VAL A 108 3.92 -19.06 -6.15
N ARG A 109 3.89 -19.59 -7.37
CA ARG A 109 4.56 -20.84 -7.70
C ARG A 109 6.07 -20.76 -7.57
N LEU A 110 6.64 -19.64 -8.00
CA LEU A 110 8.07 -19.35 -7.85
C LEU A 110 8.44 -19.22 -6.38
N SER A 111 7.61 -18.61 -5.54
CA SER A 111 7.82 -18.55 -4.09
C SER A 111 7.93 -19.94 -3.47
N PHE A 112 7.08 -20.91 -3.87
CA PHE A 112 7.22 -22.29 -3.39
C PHE A 112 8.51 -22.97 -3.86
N LEU A 113 8.94 -22.71 -5.09
CA LEU A 113 10.22 -23.24 -5.60
C LEU A 113 11.42 -22.65 -4.86
N LEU A 114 11.40 -21.34 -4.61
CA LEU A 114 12.46 -20.65 -3.88
C LEU A 114 12.51 -21.07 -2.42
N ASP A 115 11.36 -21.26 -1.76
CA ASP A 115 11.29 -21.75 -0.38
C ASP A 115 11.94 -23.15 -0.24
N GLU A 116 11.64 -24.03 -1.19
CA GLU A 116 12.21 -25.38 -1.25
C GLU A 116 13.72 -25.35 -1.54
N ALA A 117 14.16 -24.50 -2.47
CA ALA A 117 15.57 -24.34 -2.79
C ALA A 117 16.37 -23.76 -1.61
N ALA A 118 15.81 -22.77 -0.91
CA ALA A 118 16.41 -22.16 0.27
C ALA A 118 16.56 -23.16 1.42
N ASP A 119 15.53 -23.95 1.73
CA ASP A 119 15.60 -24.99 2.77
C ASP A 119 16.68 -26.04 2.44
N ARG A 120 16.74 -26.50 1.19
CA ARG A 120 17.81 -27.42 0.73
C ARG A 120 19.20 -26.80 0.85
N GLY A 121 19.34 -25.52 0.48
CA GLY A 121 20.59 -24.78 0.62
C GLY A 121 21.05 -24.69 2.07
N LEU A 122 20.17 -24.29 2.99
CA LEU A 122 20.47 -24.17 4.41
C LEU A 122 20.80 -25.52 5.05
N ARG A 123 20.13 -26.60 4.63
CA ARG A 123 20.48 -27.97 5.07
C ARG A 123 21.87 -28.40 4.59
N LYS A 124 22.24 -28.07 3.36
CA LYS A 124 23.61 -28.34 2.85
C LYS A 124 24.67 -27.58 3.67
N LEU A 125 24.33 -26.39 4.14
CA LEU A 125 25.16 -25.59 5.05
C LEU A 125 25.08 -26.06 6.52
N ARG A 126 24.40 -27.17 6.81
CA ARG A 126 24.23 -27.73 8.17
C ARG A 126 23.62 -26.76 9.19
N VAL A 127 22.75 -25.86 8.73
CA VAL A 127 22.00 -24.99 9.63
C VAL A 127 21.01 -25.84 10.44
N PRO A 128 21.05 -25.81 11.80
CA PRO A 128 20.26 -26.72 12.64
C PRO A 128 18.76 -26.42 12.61
N PHE A 129 18.36 -25.19 12.27
CA PHE A 129 16.96 -24.76 12.16
C PHE A 129 16.74 -23.86 10.94
N PRO A 130 16.77 -24.41 9.71
CA PRO A 130 16.72 -23.61 8.48
C PRO A 130 15.46 -22.72 8.40
N ARG A 131 14.34 -23.20 8.95
CA ARG A 131 13.05 -22.47 8.95
C ARG A 131 13.03 -21.26 9.87
N VAL A 132 13.67 -21.36 11.03
CA VAL A 132 13.80 -20.22 11.95
C VAL A 132 14.65 -19.13 11.29
N VAL A 133 15.73 -19.54 10.60
CA VAL A 133 16.59 -18.61 9.86
C VAL A 133 15.85 -17.94 8.71
N MET A 134 15.08 -18.69 7.92
CA MET A 134 14.27 -18.11 6.85
C MET A 134 13.19 -17.18 7.38
N GLY A 135 12.44 -17.59 8.41
CA GLY A 135 11.42 -16.74 9.03
C GLY A 135 12.01 -15.45 9.59
N ALA A 136 13.19 -15.52 10.24
CA ALA A 136 13.92 -14.35 10.71
C ALA A 136 14.37 -13.44 9.56
N ALA A 137 14.87 -14.01 8.45
CA ALA A 137 15.27 -13.25 7.27
C ALA A 137 14.07 -12.52 6.63
N VAL A 138 12.92 -13.19 6.53
CA VAL A 138 11.69 -12.59 6.00
C VAL A 138 11.18 -11.50 6.93
N ALA A 139 11.15 -11.74 8.25
CA ALA A 139 10.74 -10.75 9.24
C ALA A 139 11.65 -9.50 9.20
N ALA A 140 12.96 -9.67 9.08
CA ALA A 140 13.91 -8.57 8.94
C ALA A 140 13.67 -7.78 7.63
N GLY A 141 13.39 -8.47 6.53
CA GLY A 141 13.03 -7.84 5.26
C GLY A 141 11.73 -7.02 5.37
N ALA A 142 10.69 -7.59 5.96
CA ALA A 142 9.41 -6.91 6.18
C ALA A 142 9.56 -5.68 7.08
N TYR A 143 10.31 -5.80 8.19
CA TYR A 143 10.61 -4.69 9.08
C TYR A 143 11.32 -3.54 8.33
N ARG A 144 12.36 -3.85 7.55
CA ARG A 144 13.10 -2.83 6.77
C ARG A 144 12.21 -2.14 5.73
N SER A 145 11.34 -2.90 5.07
CA SER A 145 10.37 -2.36 4.12
C SER A 145 9.40 -1.38 4.81
N ALA A 146 8.87 -1.76 5.97
CA ALA A 146 7.94 -0.93 6.73
C ALA A 146 8.60 0.35 7.26
N VAL A 147 9.85 0.26 7.74
CA VAL A 147 10.62 1.44 8.19
C VAL A 147 10.88 2.40 7.02
N THR A 148 11.32 1.89 5.87
CA THR A 148 11.56 2.71 4.67
C THR A 148 10.28 3.42 4.21
N GLU A 149 9.15 2.74 4.24
CA GLU A 149 7.85 3.31 3.87
C GLU A 149 7.39 4.38 4.87
N ASN A 150 7.61 4.17 6.17
CA ASN A 150 7.29 5.17 7.19
C ASN A 150 8.13 6.45 7.02
N GLN A 151 9.45 6.31 6.77
CA GLN A 151 10.32 7.45 6.49
C GLN A 151 9.86 8.23 5.25
N ARG A 152 9.47 7.53 4.18
CA ARG A 152 8.92 8.17 2.97
C ARG A 152 7.63 8.93 3.26
N ARG A 153 6.77 8.41 4.14
CA ARG A 153 5.52 9.08 4.54
C ARG A 153 5.78 10.32 5.38
N GLU A 154 6.74 10.25 6.30
CA GLU A 154 7.15 11.41 7.11
C GLU A 154 7.73 12.52 6.24
N ALA A 155 8.60 12.18 5.28
CA ALA A 155 9.13 13.13 4.30
C ALA A 155 8.01 13.83 3.50
N ARG A 156 7.05 13.07 2.96
CA ARG A 156 5.90 13.64 2.23
C ARG A 156 5.02 14.52 3.11
N ARG A 157 4.84 14.18 4.39
CA ARG A 157 4.08 15.00 5.35
C ARG A 157 4.80 16.31 5.64
N ALA A 158 6.13 16.27 5.78
CA ALA A 158 6.94 17.47 5.95
C ALA A 158 6.88 18.40 4.73
N GLU A 159 6.99 17.83 3.51
CA GLU A 159 6.82 18.58 2.26
C GLU A 159 5.44 19.22 2.14
N ALA A 160 4.37 18.47 2.44
CA ALA A 160 3.01 18.98 2.42
C ALA A 160 2.77 20.08 3.47
N ALA A 161 3.38 19.97 4.64
CA ALA A 161 3.31 21.00 5.68
C ALA A 161 4.06 22.27 5.25
N ALA A 162 5.23 22.13 4.64
CA ALA A 162 6.01 23.25 4.10
C ALA A 162 5.27 23.97 2.97
N ALA A 163 4.64 23.23 2.06
CA ALA A 163 3.83 23.79 0.97
C ALA A 163 2.62 24.58 1.50
N LYS A 164 1.92 24.06 2.53
CA LYS A 164 0.83 24.78 3.20
C LYS A 164 1.28 26.06 3.88
N GLY A 165 2.43 26.03 4.57
CA GLY A 165 3.02 27.22 5.18
C GLY A 165 3.39 28.29 4.15
N ALA A 166 3.96 27.90 3.01
CA ALA A 166 4.26 28.81 1.92
C ALA A 166 2.98 29.45 1.33
N GLN A 167 1.90 28.68 1.19
CA GLN A 167 0.64 29.17 0.65
C GLN A 167 -0.06 30.16 1.60
N GLN A 168 0.02 29.95 2.92
CA GLN A 168 -0.50 30.89 3.92
C GLN A 168 0.26 32.23 3.89
N ASN A 169 1.59 32.21 3.78
CA ASN A 169 2.39 33.44 3.65
C ASN A 169 2.20 34.16 2.30
N SER A 170 1.70 33.47 1.28
CA SER A 170 1.46 34.03 -0.06
C SER A 170 0.06 34.62 -0.22
N THR A 171 -0.82 34.48 0.77
CA THR A 171 -2.17 35.06 0.71
C THR A 171 -2.04 36.55 1.01
N PRO A 172 -2.22 37.46 0.02
CA PRO A 172 -2.06 38.89 0.26
C PRO A 172 -3.06 39.31 1.34
N SER A 173 -2.55 39.93 2.42
CA SER A 173 -3.40 40.57 3.43
C SER A 173 -4.46 41.37 2.69
N PRO A 174 -5.76 41.14 2.96
CA PRO A 174 -6.82 41.90 2.31
C PRO A 174 -6.47 43.35 2.52
N ALA A 175 -6.10 44.03 1.43
CA ALA A 175 -5.70 45.42 1.48
C ALA A 175 -6.79 46.13 2.26
N THR A 176 -6.42 46.70 3.40
CA THR A 176 -7.29 47.48 4.25
C THR A 176 -7.83 48.60 3.36
N SER A 177 -8.95 48.35 2.67
CA SER A 177 -9.60 49.35 1.85
C SER A 177 -10.11 50.35 2.86
N GLY A 178 -9.36 51.43 3.03
CA GLY A 178 -9.71 52.55 3.90
C GLY A 178 -11.08 53.06 3.50
N SER A 179 -12.10 52.56 4.18
CA SER A 179 -13.40 53.18 4.24
C SER A 179 -13.23 54.48 4.99
N GLU A 180 -13.21 55.56 4.21
CA GLU A 180 -13.90 56.83 4.48
C GLU A 180 -13.58 57.60 5.77
N SER A 181 -13.24 58.87 5.57
CA SER A 181 -13.93 59.96 6.27
C SER A 181 -13.73 61.25 5.47
N SER A 182 -14.55 61.44 4.44
CA SER A 182 -14.75 62.76 3.84
C SER A 182 -15.62 63.56 4.79
N SER A 183 -14.98 64.45 5.55
CA SER A 183 -15.67 65.41 6.41
C SER A 183 -16.20 66.56 5.55
N ALA A 184 -17.51 66.72 5.54
CA ALA A 184 -18.23 67.90 5.06
C ALA A 184 -18.29 68.98 6.15
#